data_AF-A0A270PK42-F1
#
_entry.id   AF-A0A270PK42-F1
#
_cell.length_a   1.000
_cell.length_b   1.000
_cell.length_c   1.000
_cell.angle_alpha   90.00
_cell.angle_beta   90.00
_cell.angle_gamma   90.00
#
_symmetry.space_group_name_H-M   'P 1'
#
loop_
_entity.id
_entity.type
_entity.pdbx_description
1 polymer ?
#
loop_
_entity_poly.entity_id
_entity_poly.type
_entity_poly.pdbx_seq_one_letter_code
_entity_poly.pdbx_strand_id
1 'polypeptide(L)'
;MSINKHTAKAVLSELVKLPISENTYAARLECLKVDPSILTWHALTRYPDKLKELEQTDLPKLEKCLAGAGVWLPEVESINANVLKNLMVKLADQFEASFQCLLLETEAPEKKDVLIVRGAPTSGKTSYLGGNFTLSTDEVRNYLQDRMTGITMPQLHMHAYTLLNHFTMNMEKKFSQVLARGSLFESPKLVDSKLQAIRLQEGKQKAAVHDIQVDLRTLCCRMLKRSTEEALMGFDYLSQRFRCSLENRQETIELVQKNQEIINEYSLSVWDGSKSVRVAERSVDSQDIIIHDKALFDQQVSRDPVLIEAEIAHVRDTVIDGAFISDFTAGHEPAIAVVFTDALSKYDGKPWLRLLSCIATGIM
;
A
#
# COMPACT_ATOMS: atom_id res chain seq x y z
N MET A 1 21.79 4.90 31.51
CA MET A 1 20.39 5.32 31.68
C MET A 1 19.50 4.15 31.23
N SER A 2 18.48 3.75 32.01
CA SER A 2 17.58 2.65 31.59
C SER A 2 16.69 3.13 30.44
N ILE A 3 16.62 2.36 29.36
CA ILE A 3 15.79 2.64 28.18
C ILE A 3 14.39 2.09 28.44
N ASN A 4 13.40 2.96 28.49
CA ASN A 4 11.98 2.61 28.58
C ASN A 4 11.13 3.63 27.80
N LYS A 5 9.83 3.40 27.69
CA LYS A 5 8.90 4.24 26.91
C LYS A 5 8.96 5.73 27.25
N HIS A 6 9.28 6.10 28.49
CA HIS A 6 9.37 7.50 28.91
C HIS A 6 10.74 8.13 28.66
N THR A 7 11.80 7.33 28.62
CA THR A 7 13.18 7.80 28.47
C THR A 7 13.72 7.65 27.05
N ALA A 8 13.10 6.81 26.21
CA ALA A 8 13.59 6.43 24.89
C ALA A 8 13.94 7.61 23.98
N LYS A 9 13.08 8.63 23.88
CA LYS A 9 13.33 9.82 23.05
C LYS A 9 14.52 10.64 23.55
N ALA A 10 14.65 10.79 24.86
CA ALA A 10 15.77 11.52 25.46
C ALA A 10 17.09 10.77 25.25
N VAL A 11 17.10 9.47 25.55
CA VAL A 11 18.27 8.61 25.33
C VAL A 11 18.65 8.58 23.86
N LEU A 12 17.69 8.46 22.94
CA LEU A 12 17.98 8.50 21.50
C LEU A 12 18.61 9.83 21.07
N SER A 13 18.13 10.96 21.60
CA SER A 13 18.71 12.27 21.29
C SER A 13 20.16 12.40 21.78
N GLU A 14 20.51 11.78 22.90
CA GLU A 14 21.88 11.71 23.40
C GLU A 14 22.74 10.80 22.52
N LEU A 15 22.27 9.58 22.25
CA LEU A 15 22.97 8.59 21.42
C LEU A 15 23.31 9.16 20.04
N VAL A 16 22.40 9.91 19.42
CA VAL A 16 22.62 10.52 18.10
C VAL A 16 23.79 11.50 18.05
N LYS A 17 24.08 12.16 19.17
CA LYS A 17 25.16 13.15 19.28
C LYS A 17 26.51 12.51 19.62
N LEU A 18 26.51 11.25 20.06
CA LEU A 18 27.75 10.54 20.39
C LEU A 18 28.58 10.27 19.13
N PRO A 19 29.92 10.15 19.28
CA PRO A 19 30.79 9.67 18.22
C PRO A 19 30.32 8.32 17.67
N ILE A 20 30.62 8.04 16.39
CA ILE A 20 30.20 6.80 15.70
C ILE A 20 30.62 5.53 16.47
N SER A 21 31.73 5.58 17.20
CA SER A 21 32.23 4.47 18.05
C SER A 21 31.35 4.13 19.25
N GLU A 22 30.55 5.07 19.74
CA GLU A 22 29.72 4.93 20.96
C GLU A 22 28.22 4.92 20.64
N ASN A 23 27.90 5.34 19.42
CA ASN A 23 26.56 5.52 18.90
C ASN A 23 26.04 4.23 18.23
N THR A 24 25.81 3.20 19.04
CA THR A 24 25.58 1.84 18.55
C THR A 24 24.16 1.60 18.01
N TYR A 25 24.06 0.74 16.98
CA TYR A 25 22.80 0.25 16.45
C TYR A 25 21.91 -0.38 17.53
N ALA A 26 22.48 -1.21 18.41
CA ALA A 26 21.74 -1.92 19.44
C ALA A 26 21.01 -0.95 20.39
N ALA A 27 21.70 0.08 20.92
CA ALA A 27 21.08 1.03 21.85
C ALA A 27 19.95 1.85 21.19
N ARG A 28 20.11 2.22 19.91
CA ARG A 28 19.08 2.93 19.14
C ARG A 28 17.88 2.05 18.81
N LEU A 29 18.12 0.77 18.47
CA LEU A 29 17.08 -0.21 18.23
C LEU A 29 16.25 -0.45 19.50
N GLU A 30 16.88 -0.53 20.68
CA GLU A 30 16.15 -0.66 21.94
C GLU A 30 15.24 0.55 22.20
N CYS A 31 15.69 1.78 21.90
CA CYS A 31 14.83 2.96 21.99
C CYS A 31 13.60 2.84 21.07
N LEU A 32 13.79 2.32 19.86
CA LEU A 32 12.71 2.11 18.88
C LEU A 32 11.70 1.05 19.35
N LYS A 33 12.17 -0.05 19.96
CA LYS A 33 11.30 -1.13 20.48
C LYS A 33 10.40 -0.66 21.62
N VAL A 34 10.94 0.15 22.54
CA VAL A 34 10.17 0.57 23.74
C VAL A 34 9.25 1.75 23.49
N ASP A 35 9.45 2.52 22.40
CA ASP A 35 8.60 3.66 22.02
C ASP A 35 8.14 3.54 20.55
N PRO A 36 6.91 3.04 20.32
CA PRO A 36 6.31 2.91 18.98
C PRO A 36 6.16 4.21 18.19
N SER A 37 6.29 5.38 18.83
CA SER A 37 6.20 6.68 18.14
C SER A 37 7.50 7.10 17.47
N ILE A 38 8.62 6.42 17.76
CA ILE A 38 9.89 6.65 17.08
C ILE A 38 9.85 5.88 15.75
N LEU A 39 10.17 6.52 14.63
CA LEU A 39 10.24 5.87 13.31
C LEU A 39 11.64 5.31 13.07
N THR A 40 11.77 4.28 12.23
CA THR A 40 13.09 3.65 11.99
C THR A 40 14.12 4.64 11.47
N TRP A 41 13.75 5.56 10.59
CA TRP A 41 14.68 6.54 10.06
C TRP A 41 15.10 7.62 11.08
N HIS A 42 14.25 7.92 12.07
CA HIS A 42 14.61 8.78 13.20
C HIS A 42 15.71 8.13 14.05
N ALA A 43 15.61 6.82 14.26
CA ALA A 43 16.53 6.11 15.15
C ALA A 43 17.78 5.59 14.44
N LEU A 44 17.68 5.12 13.20
CA LEU A 44 18.67 4.23 12.59
C LEU A 44 19.40 4.84 11.37
N THR A 45 19.29 6.16 11.18
CA THR A 45 20.10 6.91 10.22
C THR A 45 21.30 7.57 10.91
N ARG A 46 22.34 7.89 10.14
CA ARG A 46 23.56 8.51 10.66
C ARG A 46 23.37 9.97 11.07
N TYR A 47 22.44 10.69 10.44
CA TYR A 47 22.22 12.12 10.64
C TYR A 47 20.71 12.45 10.66
N PRO A 48 19.97 11.92 11.66
CA PRO A 48 18.51 12.07 11.72
C PRO A 48 18.05 13.52 11.88
N ASP A 49 18.84 14.38 12.55
CA ASP A 49 18.48 15.80 12.74
C ASP A 49 18.35 16.55 11.40
N LYS A 50 19.29 16.33 10.46
CA LYS A 50 19.24 16.91 9.11
C LYS A 50 18.06 16.39 8.30
N LEU A 51 17.66 15.13 8.53
CA LEU A 51 16.55 14.51 7.83
C LEU A 51 15.20 14.99 8.40
N LYS A 52 15.15 15.30 9.70
CA LYS A 52 13.95 15.80 10.36
C LYS A 52 13.51 17.17 9.86
N GLU A 53 14.47 18.02 9.47
CA GLU A 53 14.15 19.29 8.79
C GLU A 53 13.43 19.05 7.45
N LEU A 54 13.79 17.98 6.72
CA LEU A 54 13.15 17.62 5.46
C LEU A 54 11.74 17.05 5.66
N GLU A 55 11.48 16.32 6.74
CA GLU A 55 10.12 15.85 7.07
C GLU A 55 9.12 17.02 7.17
N GLN A 56 9.57 18.17 7.68
CA GLN A 56 8.72 19.34 7.87
C GLN A 56 8.60 20.23 6.62
N THR A 57 9.57 20.15 5.70
CA THR A 57 9.72 21.13 4.61
C THR A 57 9.58 20.52 3.21
N ASP A 58 10.05 19.29 3.00
CA ASP A 58 10.14 18.66 1.69
C ASP A 58 10.22 17.12 1.84
N LEU A 59 9.04 16.49 1.99
CA LEU A 59 8.91 15.04 2.12
C LEU A 59 9.49 14.26 0.91
N PRO A 60 9.26 14.67 -0.36
CA PRO A 60 9.92 14.02 -1.50
C PRO A 60 11.45 14.03 -1.42
N LYS A 61 12.04 15.13 -0.93
CA LYS A 61 13.49 15.20 -0.74
C LYS A 61 13.97 14.33 0.41
N LEU A 62 13.20 14.21 1.50
CA LEU A 62 13.47 13.24 2.57
C LEU A 62 13.53 11.81 1.99
N GLU A 63 12.53 11.40 1.22
CA GLU A 63 12.48 10.07 0.60
C GLU A 63 13.70 9.78 -0.28
N LYS A 64 14.11 10.77 -1.09
CA LYS A 64 15.30 10.69 -1.93
C LYS A 64 16.59 10.57 -1.10
N CYS A 65 16.68 11.30 0.01
CA CYS A 65 17.81 11.20 0.93
C CYS A 65 17.86 9.82 1.60
N LEU A 66 16.74 9.30 2.08
CA LEU A 66 16.68 7.97 2.72
C LEU A 66 17.04 6.82 1.77
N ALA A 67 16.90 7.01 0.46
CA ALA A 67 17.33 6.07 -0.56
C ALA A 67 18.85 6.14 -0.88
N GLY A 68 19.59 7.07 -0.25
CA GLY A 68 21.01 7.30 -0.50
C GLY A 68 21.92 6.30 0.24
N ALA A 69 23.04 5.95 -0.39
CA ALA A 69 24.06 5.12 0.24
C ALA A 69 24.73 5.86 1.41
N GLY A 70 24.96 5.14 2.52
CA GLY A 70 25.67 5.67 3.68
C GLY A 70 24.82 6.58 4.57
N VAL A 71 23.51 6.62 4.33
CA VAL A 71 22.54 7.36 5.16
C VAL A 71 22.13 6.54 6.38
N TRP A 72 22.06 5.22 6.23
CA TRP A 72 21.71 4.32 7.31
C TRP A 72 22.96 3.90 8.12
N LEU A 73 22.74 3.45 9.34
CA LEU A 73 23.78 2.78 10.13
C LEU A 73 24.27 1.52 9.39
N PRO A 74 25.55 1.12 9.52
CA PRO A 74 26.12 -0.03 8.78
C PRO A 74 25.31 -1.32 8.89
N GLU A 75 24.75 -1.62 10.05
CA GLU A 75 23.92 -2.79 10.30
C GLU A 75 22.61 -2.72 9.50
N VAL A 76 22.01 -1.53 9.41
CA VAL A 76 20.81 -1.30 8.61
C VAL A 76 21.11 -1.31 7.11
N GLU A 77 22.28 -0.83 6.69
CA GLU A 77 22.72 -0.99 5.29
C GLU A 77 22.86 -2.47 4.92
N SER A 78 23.38 -3.30 5.84
CA SER A 78 23.43 -4.76 5.65
C SER A 78 22.04 -5.39 5.55
N ILE A 79 21.10 -4.97 6.42
CA ILE A 79 19.69 -5.40 6.34
C ILE A 79 19.08 -4.99 5.00
N ASN A 80 19.26 -3.73 4.59
CA ASN A 80 18.77 -3.20 3.31
C ASN A 80 19.32 -4.00 2.13
N ALA A 81 20.62 -4.30 2.11
CA ALA A 81 21.25 -5.10 1.07
C ALA A 81 20.64 -6.51 0.98
N ASN A 82 20.35 -7.15 2.12
CA ASN A 82 19.67 -8.45 2.15
C ASN A 82 18.24 -8.37 1.60
N VAL A 83 17.48 -7.33 1.96
CA VAL A 83 16.12 -7.13 1.44
C VAL A 83 16.15 -6.89 -0.07
N LEU A 84 17.07 -6.06 -0.56
CA LEU A 84 17.25 -5.83 -2.00
C LEU A 84 17.64 -7.13 -2.73
N LYS A 85 18.48 -7.98 -2.13
CA LYS A 85 18.80 -9.30 -2.67
C LYS A 85 17.56 -10.18 -2.82
N ASN A 86 16.66 -10.20 -1.84
CA ASN A 86 15.40 -10.97 -1.93
C ASN A 86 14.51 -10.44 -3.06
N LEU A 87 14.38 -9.12 -3.20
CA LEU A 87 13.63 -8.50 -4.29
C LEU A 87 14.25 -8.82 -5.66
N MET A 88 15.57 -8.86 -5.77
CA MET A 88 16.28 -9.27 -6.98
C MET A 88 16.00 -10.71 -7.37
N VAL A 89 16.02 -11.65 -6.40
CA VAL A 89 15.70 -13.06 -6.65
C VAL A 89 14.26 -13.19 -7.15
N LYS A 90 13.30 -12.56 -6.48
CA LYS A 90 11.89 -12.57 -6.89
C LYS A 90 11.69 -12.01 -8.30
N LEU A 91 12.41 -10.95 -8.66
CA LEU A 91 12.37 -10.39 -10.01
C LEU A 91 12.98 -11.37 -11.03
N ALA A 92 14.11 -11.99 -10.70
CA ALA A 92 14.77 -12.97 -11.55
C ALA A 92 13.88 -14.17 -11.84
N ASP A 93 13.22 -14.71 -10.81
CA ASP A 93 12.29 -15.83 -10.94
C ASP A 93 11.09 -15.48 -11.84
N GLN A 94 10.54 -14.27 -11.72
CA GLN A 94 9.43 -13.86 -12.57
C GLN A 94 9.84 -13.66 -14.03
N PHE A 95 10.94 -12.94 -14.24
CA PHE A 95 11.37 -12.50 -15.55
C PHE A 95 12.41 -13.44 -16.17
N GLU A 96 12.52 -14.68 -15.66
CA GLU A 96 13.50 -15.68 -16.09
C GLU A 96 13.52 -15.81 -17.62
N ALA A 97 12.36 -15.96 -18.25
CA ALA A 97 12.25 -16.02 -19.71
C ALA A 97 12.78 -14.76 -20.41
N SER A 98 12.54 -13.56 -19.85
CA SER A 98 13.09 -12.32 -20.39
C SER A 98 14.62 -12.26 -20.26
N PHE A 99 15.17 -12.77 -19.15
CA PHE A 99 16.61 -12.89 -18.96
C PHE A 99 17.23 -13.92 -19.90
N GLN A 100 16.59 -15.08 -20.09
CA GLN A 100 17.04 -16.10 -21.03
C GLN A 100 17.07 -15.56 -22.46
N CYS A 101 16.02 -14.87 -22.91
CA CYS A 101 16.01 -14.28 -24.24
C CYS A 101 17.10 -13.21 -24.42
N LEU A 102 17.35 -12.39 -23.39
CA LEU A 102 18.43 -11.42 -23.40
C LEU A 102 19.81 -12.08 -23.53
N LEU A 103 20.04 -13.19 -22.81
CA LEU A 103 21.32 -13.90 -22.80
C LEU A 103 21.56 -14.75 -24.05
N LEU A 104 20.50 -15.29 -24.63
CA LEU A 104 20.55 -16.14 -25.82
C LEU A 104 20.37 -15.36 -27.13
N GLU A 105 20.21 -14.04 -27.05
CA GLU A 105 19.93 -13.14 -28.19
C GLU A 105 18.71 -13.58 -29.01
N THR A 106 17.69 -14.16 -28.35
CA THR A 106 16.44 -14.58 -28.98
C THR A 106 15.36 -13.51 -28.86
N GLU A 107 14.26 -13.66 -29.61
CA GLU A 107 13.13 -12.74 -29.53
C GLU A 107 12.63 -12.61 -28.08
N ALA A 108 12.48 -11.36 -27.64
CA ALA A 108 11.97 -11.07 -26.30
C ALA A 108 10.52 -11.56 -26.16
N PRO A 109 10.14 -12.11 -25.00
CA PRO A 109 8.75 -12.50 -24.76
C PRO A 109 7.83 -11.27 -24.87
N GLU A 110 6.58 -11.52 -25.22
CA GLU A 110 5.56 -10.47 -25.25
C GLU A 110 5.49 -9.77 -23.89
N LYS A 111 5.61 -8.44 -23.93
CA LYS A 111 5.57 -7.64 -22.70
C LYS A 111 4.14 -7.60 -22.20
N LYS A 112 3.92 -8.18 -21.03
CA LYS A 112 2.64 -8.07 -20.31
C LYS A 112 2.31 -6.62 -19.99
N ASP A 113 1.04 -6.30 -19.95
CA ASP A 113 0.59 -4.99 -19.51
C ASP A 113 1.02 -4.69 -18.08
N VAL A 114 1.33 -3.42 -17.82
CA VAL A 114 1.56 -2.92 -16.48
C VAL A 114 0.22 -2.78 -15.78
N LEU A 115 0.02 -3.58 -14.73
CA LEU A 115 -1.18 -3.48 -13.93
C LEU A 115 -1.11 -2.26 -13.00
N ILE A 116 -2.11 -1.39 -13.13
CA ILE A 116 -2.39 -0.29 -12.21
C ILE A 116 -3.72 -0.60 -11.53
N VAL A 117 -3.65 -1.21 -10.35
CA VAL A 117 -4.85 -1.59 -9.59
C VAL A 117 -5.14 -0.56 -8.51
N ARG A 118 -6.15 0.27 -8.75
CA ARG A 118 -6.58 1.35 -7.88
C ARG A 118 -7.63 0.87 -6.88
N GLY A 119 -7.50 1.31 -5.63
CA GLY A 119 -8.54 1.16 -4.61
C GLY A 119 -8.02 1.14 -3.19
N ALA A 120 -8.93 1.35 -2.24
CA ALA A 120 -8.64 1.38 -0.81
C ALA A 120 -8.03 0.06 -0.29
N PRO A 121 -7.32 0.06 0.86
CA PRO A 121 -6.90 -1.18 1.52
C PRO A 121 -8.08 -2.14 1.69
N THR A 122 -7.87 -3.45 1.54
CA THR A 122 -8.92 -4.50 1.60
C THR A 122 -10.01 -4.47 0.51
N SER A 123 -9.88 -3.63 -0.52
CA SER A 123 -10.85 -3.61 -1.64
C SER A 123 -10.83 -4.90 -2.49
N GLY A 124 -9.79 -5.73 -2.38
CA GLY A 124 -9.62 -6.95 -3.15
C GLY A 124 -8.59 -6.85 -4.28
N LYS A 125 -7.74 -5.82 -4.28
CA LYS A 125 -6.70 -5.60 -5.32
C LYS A 125 -5.88 -6.85 -5.65
N THR A 126 -5.58 -7.68 -4.66
CA THR A 126 -4.78 -8.90 -4.83
C THR A 126 -5.37 -9.88 -5.84
N SER A 127 -6.69 -9.89 -6.09
CA SER A 127 -7.28 -10.76 -7.11
C SER A 127 -6.86 -10.39 -8.54
N TYR A 128 -6.61 -9.11 -8.79
CA TYR A 128 -6.10 -8.62 -10.09
C TYR A 128 -4.58 -8.77 -10.20
N LEU A 129 -3.90 -8.62 -9.06
CA LEU A 129 -2.46 -8.77 -8.98
C LEU A 129 -2.01 -10.25 -8.95
N GLY A 130 -2.92 -11.17 -8.64
CA GLY A 130 -2.65 -12.60 -8.53
C GLY A 130 -2.09 -13.18 -9.82
N GLY A 131 -0.98 -13.92 -9.73
CA GLY A 131 -0.26 -14.46 -10.90
C GLY A 131 0.61 -13.44 -11.65
N ASN A 132 0.61 -12.16 -11.24
CA ASN A 132 1.47 -11.12 -11.77
C ASN A 132 2.53 -10.72 -10.74
N PHE A 133 3.75 -10.42 -11.20
CA PHE A 133 4.78 -9.89 -10.31
C PHE A 133 4.43 -8.48 -9.89
N THR A 134 4.30 -8.31 -8.58
CA THR A 134 3.95 -7.03 -7.99
C THR A 134 4.85 -6.75 -6.81
N LEU A 135 5.40 -5.55 -6.79
CA LEU A 135 6.24 -5.05 -5.71
C LEU A 135 5.37 -4.33 -4.69
N SER A 136 5.34 -4.81 -3.45
CA SER A 136 4.52 -4.25 -2.37
C SER A 136 5.39 -3.70 -1.23
N THR A 137 5.02 -2.53 -0.70
CA THR A 137 5.67 -1.98 0.50
C THR A 137 5.45 -2.89 1.71
N ASP A 138 4.32 -3.61 1.77
CA ASP A 138 3.99 -4.52 2.87
C ASP A 138 4.95 -5.71 2.91
N GLU A 139 5.29 -6.25 1.74
CA GLU A 139 6.26 -7.34 1.61
C GLU A 139 7.66 -6.91 2.07
N VAL A 140 8.09 -5.71 1.67
CA VAL A 140 9.37 -5.14 2.12
C VAL A 140 9.36 -4.91 3.64
N ARG A 141 8.24 -4.45 4.21
CA ARG A 141 8.09 -4.33 5.66
C ARG A 141 8.23 -5.66 6.37
N ASN A 142 7.62 -6.74 5.85
CA ASN A 142 7.75 -8.08 6.43
C ASN A 142 9.23 -8.52 6.44
N TYR A 143 9.94 -8.37 5.32
CA TYR A 143 11.37 -8.68 5.28
C TYR A 143 12.21 -7.86 6.26
N LEU A 144 11.86 -6.58 6.46
CA LEU A 144 12.53 -5.74 7.46
C LEU A 144 12.18 -6.18 8.89
N GLN A 145 10.93 -6.52 9.16
CA GLN A 145 10.46 -6.94 10.48
C GLN A 145 11.08 -8.26 10.93
N ASP A 146 11.26 -9.22 10.01
CA ASP A 146 11.96 -10.49 10.27
C ASP A 146 13.40 -10.27 10.80
N ARG A 147 14.02 -9.15 10.39
CA ARG A 147 15.41 -8.79 10.73
C ARG A 147 15.49 -7.77 11.87
N MET A 148 14.39 -7.06 12.14
CA MET A 148 14.25 -6.07 13.21
C MET A 148 13.06 -6.45 14.10
N THR A 149 13.19 -7.58 14.79
CA THR A 149 12.14 -8.12 15.66
C THR A 149 11.73 -7.12 16.74
N GLY A 150 10.43 -7.02 17.00
CA GLY A 150 9.87 -6.09 18.00
C GLY A 150 9.62 -4.68 17.47
N ILE A 151 9.86 -4.41 16.19
CA ILE A 151 9.51 -3.15 15.54
C ILE A 151 8.14 -3.28 14.85
N THR A 152 7.31 -2.25 15.01
CA THR A 152 5.93 -2.25 14.48
C THR A 152 5.87 -1.85 13.01
N MET A 153 4.82 -2.28 12.32
CA MET A 153 4.59 -1.97 10.90
C MET A 153 4.53 -0.46 10.56
N PRO A 154 3.96 0.42 11.41
CA PRO A 154 4.01 1.86 11.21
C PRO A 154 5.44 2.42 11.25
N GLN A 155 6.27 1.95 12.19
CA GLN A 155 7.65 2.42 12.33
C GLN A 155 8.51 2.11 11.10
N LEU A 156 8.22 1.00 10.42
CA LEU A 156 8.94 0.52 9.24
C LEU A 156 8.45 1.13 7.92
N HIS A 157 7.31 1.83 7.91
CA HIS A 157 6.63 2.20 6.66
C HIS A 157 7.49 3.03 5.71
N MET A 158 8.04 4.15 6.18
CA MET A 158 8.84 5.04 5.33
C MET A 158 10.13 4.37 4.86
N HIS A 159 10.73 3.53 5.70
CA HIS A 159 11.94 2.77 5.35
C HIS A 159 11.66 1.73 4.25
N ALA A 160 10.59 0.94 4.41
CA ALA A 160 10.20 -0.01 3.37
C ALA A 160 9.81 0.68 2.06
N TYR A 161 9.08 1.80 2.17
CA TYR A 161 8.65 2.58 1.02
C TYR A 161 9.84 3.13 0.22
N THR A 162 10.82 3.76 0.88
CA THR A 162 12.00 4.33 0.22
C THR A 162 12.89 3.25 -0.37
N LEU A 163 13.05 2.11 0.31
CA LEU A 163 13.82 0.98 -0.20
C LEU A 163 13.16 0.37 -1.45
N LEU A 164 11.85 0.18 -1.45
CA LEU A 164 11.11 -0.31 -2.60
C LEU A 164 11.12 0.67 -3.77
N ASN A 165 10.96 1.97 -3.49
CA ASN A 165 11.08 3.02 -4.52
C ASN A 165 12.47 3.01 -5.15
N HIS A 166 13.52 2.97 -4.33
CA HIS A 166 14.90 2.90 -4.81
C HIS A 166 15.13 1.68 -5.69
N PHE A 167 14.70 0.50 -5.25
CA PHE A 167 14.76 -0.73 -6.04
C PHE A 167 14.04 -0.55 -7.38
N THR A 168 12.76 -0.17 -7.34
CA THR A 168 11.92 -0.05 -8.54
C THR A 168 12.54 0.92 -9.56
N MET A 169 12.93 2.12 -9.12
CA MET A 169 13.51 3.14 -10.01
C MET A 169 14.83 2.70 -10.65
N ASN A 170 15.68 1.97 -9.93
CA ASN A 170 16.94 1.47 -10.48
C ASN A 170 16.73 0.30 -11.43
N MET A 171 15.76 -0.57 -11.14
CA MET A 171 15.41 -1.67 -12.02
C MET A 171 14.75 -1.16 -13.29
N GLU A 172 13.76 -0.27 -13.23
CA GLU A 172 13.09 0.29 -14.43
C GLU A 172 14.04 1.09 -15.34
N LYS A 173 15.18 1.58 -14.82
CA LYS A 173 16.25 2.19 -15.65
C LYS A 173 17.10 1.17 -16.40
N LYS A 174 17.22 -0.04 -15.88
CA LYS A 174 18.09 -1.11 -16.40
C LYS A 174 17.31 -2.17 -17.16
N PHE A 175 16.02 -2.31 -16.86
CA PHE A 175 15.08 -3.20 -17.51
C PHE A 175 14.23 -2.40 -18.48
N SER A 176 14.02 -2.93 -19.68
CA SER A 176 13.15 -2.33 -20.71
C SER A 176 11.65 -2.55 -20.41
N GLN A 177 11.30 -2.79 -19.15
CA GLN A 177 9.96 -3.10 -18.68
C GLN A 177 9.66 -2.32 -17.40
N VAL A 178 8.47 -1.72 -17.36
CA VAL A 178 7.92 -1.08 -16.17
C VAL A 178 7.36 -2.16 -15.25
N LEU A 179 7.67 -2.07 -13.95
CA LEU A 179 7.25 -3.07 -12.97
C LEU A 179 5.88 -2.73 -12.37
N ALA A 180 4.98 -3.70 -12.26
CA ALA A 180 3.72 -3.49 -11.55
C ALA A 180 3.99 -3.30 -10.04
N ARG A 181 3.28 -2.35 -9.42
CA ARG A 181 3.42 -2.04 -7.99
C ARG A 181 2.11 -2.27 -7.28
N GLY A 182 2.17 -2.95 -6.14
CA GLY A 182 1.06 -3.08 -5.21
C GLY A 182 0.87 -1.79 -4.41
N SER A 183 0.39 -0.73 -5.09
CA SER A 183 0.09 0.57 -4.49
C SER A 183 -1.42 0.80 -4.43
N LEU A 184 -1.84 1.84 -3.71
CA LEU A 184 -3.27 2.20 -3.64
C LEU A 184 -3.76 2.90 -4.90
N PHE A 185 -2.89 3.68 -5.57
CA PHE A 185 -3.23 4.49 -6.76
C PHE A 185 -4.48 5.37 -6.63
N GLU A 186 -4.84 5.75 -5.39
CA GLU A 186 -6.01 6.58 -5.10
C GLU A 186 -5.87 7.99 -5.65
N SER A 187 -4.64 8.52 -5.68
CA SER A 187 -4.33 9.84 -6.23
C SER A 187 -4.09 9.77 -7.73
N PRO A 188 -4.67 10.69 -8.53
CA PRO A 188 -4.47 10.75 -9.98
C PRO A 188 -2.99 10.96 -10.34
N LYS A 189 -2.25 11.69 -9.51
CA LYS A 189 -0.80 11.92 -9.68
C LYS A 189 0.02 10.63 -9.67
N LEU A 190 -0.36 9.65 -8.85
CA LEU A 190 0.34 8.36 -8.80
C LEU A 190 0.06 7.53 -10.05
N VAL A 191 -1.16 7.61 -10.57
CA VAL A 191 -1.55 6.97 -11.83
C VAL A 191 -0.82 7.63 -12.99
N ASP A 192 -0.88 8.96 -13.11
CA ASP A 192 -0.18 9.72 -14.15
C ASP A 192 1.33 9.47 -14.11
N SER A 193 1.97 9.55 -12.94
CA SER A 193 3.41 9.24 -12.80
C SER A 193 3.77 7.85 -13.33
N LYS A 194 2.89 6.85 -13.12
CA LYS A 194 3.11 5.50 -13.65
C LYS A 194 2.89 5.43 -15.15
N LEU A 195 1.87 6.09 -15.68
CA LEU A 195 1.62 6.20 -17.12
C LEU A 195 2.77 6.91 -17.85
N GLN A 196 3.33 7.98 -17.27
CA GLN A 196 4.51 8.65 -17.82
C GLN A 196 5.74 7.73 -17.85
N ALA A 197 5.96 6.92 -16.79
CA ALA A 197 7.03 5.94 -16.77
C ALA A 197 6.88 4.89 -17.89
N ILE A 198 5.63 4.48 -18.19
CA ILE A 198 5.31 3.57 -19.30
C ILE A 198 5.59 4.22 -20.65
N ARG A 199 5.16 5.48 -20.83
CA ARG A 199 5.38 6.25 -22.07
C ARG A 199 6.86 6.40 -22.42
N LEU A 200 7.73 6.54 -21.42
CA LEU A 200 9.17 6.72 -21.61
C LEU A 200 9.92 5.43 -21.98
N GLN A 201 9.29 4.26 -21.93
CA GLN A 201 9.93 3.00 -22.30
C GLN A 201 9.94 2.77 -23.81
N GLU A 202 11.11 2.45 -24.36
CA GLU A 202 11.35 2.30 -25.81
C GLU A 202 10.55 1.15 -26.47
N GLY A 203 10.00 0.22 -25.69
CA GLY A 203 9.35 -0.99 -26.20
C GLY A 203 7.83 -1.08 -26.02
N LYS A 204 7.12 0.05 -25.98
CA LYS A 204 5.64 0.17 -26.04
C LYS A 204 4.84 -0.79 -25.14
N GLN A 205 5.30 -1.02 -23.91
CA GLN A 205 4.47 -1.68 -22.91
C GLN A 205 3.21 -0.83 -22.69
N LYS A 206 2.06 -1.46 -22.50
CA LYS A 206 0.81 -0.74 -22.21
C LYS A 206 0.37 -0.98 -20.78
N ALA A 207 -0.64 -0.25 -20.34
CA ALA A 207 -1.21 -0.37 -19.00
C ALA A 207 -2.60 -1.04 -19.06
N ALA A 208 -2.90 -1.81 -18.02
CA ALA A 208 -4.27 -2.21 -17.69
C ALA A 208 -4.62 -1.58 -16.33
N VAL A 209 -5.67 -0.75 -16.33
CA VAL A 209 -6.09 0.02 -15.15
C VAL A 209 -7.36 -0.60 -14.57
N HIS A 210 -7.28 -1.12 -13.36
CA HIS A 210 -8.44 -1.71 -12.66
C HIS A 210 -8.75 -0.90 -11.41
N ASP A 211 -9.86 -0.15 -11.43
CA ASP A 211 -10.37 0.61 -10.28
C ASP A 211 -11.41 -0.22 -9.53
N ILE A 212 -11.26 -0.31 -8.22
CA ILE A 212 -12.12 -1.12 -7.35
C ILE A 212 -12.65 -0.22 -6.23
N GLN A 213 -13.97 -0.08 -6.19
CA GLN A 213 -14.68 0.62 -5.13
C GLN A 213 -15.46 -0.36 -4.26
N VAL A 214 -15.30 -0.23 -2.95
CA VAL A 214 -16.02 -1.02 -1.94
C VAL A 214 -16.52 -0.04 -0.89
N ASP A 215 -17.71 -0.27 -0.34
CA ASP A 215 -18.24 0.56 0.75
C ASP A 215 -17.39 0.43 2.02
N LEU A 216 -17.40 1.48 2.85
CA LEU A 216 -16.53 1.56 4.01
C LEU A 216 -16.81 0.45 5.04
N ARG A 217 -18.08 0.07 5.22
CA ARG A 217 -18.47 -1.02 6.12
C ARG A 217 -17.80 -2.33 5.70
N THR A 218 -17.87 -2.68 4.42
CA THR A 218 -17.24 -3.90 3.90
C THR A 218 -15.72 -3.84 3.99
N LEU A 219 -15.10 -2.69 3.74
CA LEU A 219 -13.65 -2.51 3.94
C LEU A 219 -13.26 -2.78 5.41
N CYS A 220 -14.01 -2.22 6.37
CA CYS A 220 -13.82 -2.44 7.79
C CYS A 220 -13.96 -3.92 8.18
N CYS A 221 -14.99 -4.61 7.69
CA CYS A 221 -15.19 -6.04 7.95
C CYS A 221 -14.06 -6.90 7.37
N ARG A 222 -13.60 -6.59 6.15
CA ARG A 222 -12.46 -7.27 5.53
C ARG A 222 -11.15 -7.02 6.27
N MET A 223 -10.99 -5.87 6.91
CA MET A 223 -9.82 -5.59 7.77
C MET A 223 -9.75 -6.55 8.96
N LEU A 224 -10.89 -6.84 9.61
CA LEU A 224 -10.94 -7.77 10.76
C LEU A 224 -10.81 -9.24 10.37
N LYS A 225 -11.11 -9.57 9.11
CA LYS A 225 -10.89 -10.91 8.54
C LYS A 225 -9.41 -11.20 8.25
N ARG A 226 -8.56 -10.18 8.16
CA ARG A 226 -7.13 -10.35 7.87
C ARG A 226 -6.45 -11.24 8.91
N SER A 227 -5.44 -12.00 8.49
CA SER A 227 -4.61 -12.76 9.42
C SER A 227 -3.78 -11.79 10.28
N THR A 228 -3.24 -12.29 11.40
CA THR A 228 -2.36 -11.53 12.30
C THR A 228 -1.05 -11.08 11.63
N GLU A 229 -0.73 -11.60 10.45
CA GLU A 229 0.49 -11.30 9.69
C GLU A 229 0.29 -10.20 8.64
N GLU A 230 -0.96 -9.83 8.33
CA GLU A 230 -1.25 -8.74 7.40
C GLU A 230 -1.37 -7.40 8.12
N ALA A 231 -0.95 -6.31 7.45
CA ALA A 231 -1.02 -4.98 8.04
C ALA A 231 -2.48 -4.58 8.36
N LEU A 232 -2.77 -4.40 9.65
CA LEU A 232 -4.04 -3.87 10.13
C LEU A 232 -3.98 -2.34 10.16
N MET A 233 -5.02 -1.70 9.66
CA MET A 233 -5.11 -0.24 9.55
C MET A 233 -6.21 0.29 10.47
N GLY A 234 -5.96 1.47 11.05
CA GLY A 234 -6.95 2.17 11.88
C GLY A 234 -8.14 2.66 11.06
N PHE A 235 -9.26 2.94 11.74
CA PHE A 235 -10.48 3.43 11.10
C PHE A 235 -10.25 4.73 10.33
N ASP A 236 -9.58 5.71 10.95
CA ASP A 236 -9.35 7.02 10.34
C ASP A 236 -8.51 6.94 9.06
N TYR A 237 -7.51 6.06 9.06
CA TYR A 237 -6.73 5.80 7.85
C TYR A 237 -7.64 5.18 6.77
N LEU A 238 -8.39 4.13 7.10
CA LEU A 238 -9.22 3.42 6.13
C LEU A 238 -10.35 4.31 5.55
N SER A 239 -10.99 5.14 6.39
CA SER A 239 -12.04 6.07 5.99
C SER A 239 -11.49 7.20 5.11
N GLN A 240 -10.30 7.71 5.40
CA GLN A 240 -9.61 8.66 4.53
C GLN A 240 -9.29 8.04 3.16
N ARG A 241 -8.82 6.80 3.12
CA ARG A 241 -8.53 6.07 1.87
C ARG A 241 -9.77 5.80 1.04
N PHE A 242 -10.87 5.43 1.69
CA PHE A 242 -12.19 5.32 1.07
C PHE A 242 -12.64 6.65 0.45
N ARG A 243 -12.57 7.76 1.20
CA ARG A 243 -12.91 9.10 0.71
C ARG A 243 -12.04 9.50 -0.49
N CYS A 244 -10.72 9.42 -0.36
CA CYS A 244 -9.79 9.78 -1.42
C CYS A 244 -10.00 8.93 -2.69
N SER A 245 -10.38 7.66 -2.55
CA SER A 245 -10.72 6.78 -3.66
C SER A 245 -11.98 7.27 -4.43
N LEU A 246 -12.97 7.83 -3.74
CA LEU A 246 -14.17 8.39 -4.39
C LEU A 246 -13.87 9.75 -5.04
N GLU A 247 -13.31 10.69 -4.28
CA GLU A 247 -13.08 12.08 -4.70
C GLU A 247 -12.19 12.18 -5.95
N ASN A 248 -11.18 11.31 -6.05
CA ASN A 248 -10.21 11.34 -7.14
C ASN A 248 -10.58 10.46 -8.35
N ARG A 249 -11.74 9.78 -8.32
CA ARG A 249 -12.09 8.80 -9.36
C ARG A 249 -12.34 9.46 -10.70
N GLN A 250 -13.13 10.54 -10.74
CA GLN A 250 -13.44 11.24 -11.98
C GLN A 250 -12.16 11.71 -12.68
N GLU A 251 -11.24 12.34 -11.96
CA GLU A 251 -9.95 12.79 -12.50
C GLU A 251 -9.11 11.59 -13.01
N THR A 252 -9.18 10.44 -12.33
CA THR A 252 -8.49 9.22 -12.79
C THR A 252 -9.10 8.69 -14.10
N ILE A 253 -10.43 8.70 -14.23
CA ILE A 253 -11.13 8.30 -15.47
C ILE A 253 -10.74 9.23 -16.62
N GLU A 254 -10.69 10.53 -16.38
CA GLU A 254 -10.23 11.51 -17.37
C GLU A 254 -8.77 11.29 -17.77
N LEU A 255 -7.89 10.94 -16.82
CA LEU A 255 -6.51 10.55 -17.15
C LEU A 255 -6.48 9.31 -18.03
N VAL A 256 -7.30 8.30 -17.74
CA VAL A 256 -7.39 7.09 -18.57
C VAL A 256 -7.83 7.46 -19.99
N GLN A 257 -8.84 8.31 -20.14
CA GLN A 257 -9.32 8.78 -21.44
C GLN A 257 -8.28 9.62 -22.20
N LYS A 258 -7.49 10.44 -21.50
CA LYS A 258 -6.41 11.24 -22.12
C LYS A 258 -5.20 10.43 -22.56
N ASN A 259 -5.03 9.21 -22.06
CA ASN A 259 -3.86 8.36 -22.29
C ASN A 259 -4.24 7.02 -22.95
N GLN A 260 -5.29 7.00 -23.78
CA GLN A 260 -5.81 5.79 -24.43
C GLN A 260 -4.78 5.05 -25.29
N GLU A 261 -3.79 5.76 -25.83
CA GLU A 261 -2.75 5.20 -26.69
C GLU A 261 -1.80 4.23 -25.96
N ILE A 262 -1.66 4.42 -24.64
CA ILE A 262 -0.80 3.60 -23.77
C ILE A 262 -1.60 2.71 -22.81
N ILE A 263 -2.93 2.75 -22.87
CA ILE A 263 -3.81 1.93 -22.04
C ILE A 263 -4.52 0.90 -22.93
N ASN A 264 -4.36 -0.37 -22.61
CA ASN A 264 -5.08 -1.47 -23.26
C ASN A 264 -6.47 -1.64 -22.63
N GLU A 265 -6.53 -1.71 -21.31
CA GLU A 265 -7.77 -2.00 -20.60
C GLU A 265 -8.04 -0.98 -19.50
N TYR A 266 -9.31 -0.63 -19.34
CA TYR A 266 -9.80 0.00 -18.11
C TYR A 266 -11.00 -0.78 -17.57
N SER A 267 -11.11 -0.86 -16.25
CA SER A 267 -12.33 -1.35 -15.62
C SER A 267 -12.60 -0.63 -14.30
N LEU A 268 -13.89 -0.40 -14.02
CA LEU A 268 -14.39 -0.01 -12.71
C LEU A 268 -15.26 -1.14 -12.18
N SER A 269 -14.85 -1.72 -11.06
CA SER A 269 -15.65 -2.67 -10.29
C SER A 269 -16.14 -2.04 -9.00
N VAL A 270 -17.42 -2.26 -8.69
CA VAL A 270 -18.07 -1.71 -7.50
C VAL A 270 -18.64 -2.86 -6.68
N TRP A 271 -18.56 -2.74 -5.36
CA TRP A 271 -19.24 -3.66 -4.46
C TRP A 271 -20.74 -3.32 -4.40
N ASP A 272 -21.60 -4.29 -4.75
CA ASP A 272 -23.06 -4.11 -4.75
C ASP A 272 -23.72 -4.46 -3.40
N GLY A 273 -22.92 -4.79 -2.38
CA GLY A 273 -23.36 -5.32 -1.09
C GLY A 273 -23.09 -6.81 -0.92
N SER A 274 -22.97 -7.57 -2.00
CA SER A 274 -22.78 -9.03 -1.98
C SER A 274 -21.55 -9.50 -2.76
N LYS A 275 -21.24 -8.84 -3.87
CA LYS A 275 -20.14 -9.18 -4.78
C LYS A 275 -19.61 -7.95 -5.49
N SER A 276 -18.49 -8.14 -6.17
CA SER A 276 -17.91 -7.14 -7.06
C SER A 276 -18.58 -7.22 -8.43
N VAL A 277 -19.16 -6.11 -8.90
CA VAL A 277 -19.81 -5.99 -10.21
C VAL A 277 -19.05 -5.01 -11.11
N ARG A 278 -18.91 -5.35 -12.40
CA ARG A 278 -18.32 -4.47 -13.41
C ARG A 278 -19.34 -3.39 -13.79
N VAL A 279 -19.05 -2.12 -13.50
CA VAL A 279 -19.98 -1.01 -13.80
C VAL A 279 -19.53 -0.18 -15.00
N ALA A 280 -18.24 -0.18 -15.29
CA ALA A 280 -17.69 0.41 -16.50
C ALA A 280 -16.45 -0.35 -16.96
N GLU A 281 -16.22 -0.37 -18.26
CA GLU A 281 -15.02 -0.98 -18.85
C GLU A 281 -14.64 -0.33 -20.18
N ARG A 282 -13.38 -0.50 -20.55
CA ARG A 282 -12.86 -0.25 -21.89
C ARG A 282 -12.00 -1.45 -22.28
N SER A 283 -12.36 -2.09 -23.37
CA SER A 283 -11.58 -3.16 -23.99
C SER A 283 -10.47 -2.61 -24.88
N VAL A 284 -9.54 -3.49 -25.27
CA VAL A 284 -8.37 -3.18 -26.11
C VAL A 284 -8.73 -2.48 -27.42
N ASP A 285 -9.88 -2.85 -28.01
CA ASP A 285 -10.31 -2.37 -29.32
C ASP A 285 -11.28 -1.18 -29.25
N SER A 286 -11.66 -0.73 -28.05
CA SER A 286 -12.61 0.38 -27.86
C SER A 286 -11.90 1.68 -27.53
N GLN A 287 -12.32 2.78 -28.15
CA GLN A 287 -11.93 4.13 -27.71
C GLN A 287 -12.82 4.64 -26.57
N ASP A 288 -14.02 4.10 -26.43
CA ASP A 288 -14.97 4.56 -25.42
C ASP A 288 -14.97 3.66 -24.18
N ILE A 289 -15.21 4.29 -23.04
CA ILE A 289 -15.58 3.58 -21.80
C ILE A 289 -17.07 3.28 -21.86
N ILE A 290 -17.41 2.00 -21.85
CA ILE A 290 -18.78 1.51 -21.81
C ILE A 290 -19.24 1.50 -20.36
N ILE A 291 -20.40 2.11 -20.09
CA ILE A 291 -21.04 2.11 -18.76
C ILE A 291 -22.16 1.08 -18.78
N HIS A 292 -22.05 0.04 -17.96
CA HIS A 292 -23.05 -1.05 -17.88
C HIS A 292 -24.18 -0.72 -16.91
N ASP A 293 -23.87 0.00 -15.83
CA ASP A 293 -24.85 0.46 -14.83
C ASP A 293 -24.60 1.93 -14.54
N LYS A 294 -25.43 2.79 -15.13
CA LYS A 294 -25.31 4.24 -14.98
C LYS A 294 -25.59 4.71 -13.57
N ALA A 295 -26.54 4.09 -12.86
CA ALA A 295 -26.90 4.52 -11.51
C ALA A 295 -25.76 4.22 -10.53
N LEU A 296 -25.19 3.00 -10.57
CA LEU A 296 -24.04 2.64 -9.74
C LEU A 296 -22.78 3.43 -10.14
N PHE A 297 -22.55 3.64 -11.44
CA PHE A 297 -21.42 4.43 -11.93
C PHE A 297 -21.47 5.88 -11.42
N ASP A 298 -22.60 6.57 -11.60
CA ASP A 298 -22.77 7.97 -11.19
C ASP A 298 -22.57 8.10 -9.66
N GLN A 299 -23.02 7.12 -8.86
CA GLN A 299 -22.78 7.08 -7.41
C GLN A 299 -21.30 6.95 -7.01
N GLN A 300 -20.42 6.44 -7.86
CA GLN A 300 -19.00 6.28 -7.53
C GLN A 300 -18.10 7.39 -8.07
N VAL A 301 -18.57 8.13 -9.07
CA VAL A 301 -17.77 9.07 -9.86
C VAL A 301 -18.09 10.53 -9.49
N SER A 302 -19.33 10.83 -9.13
CA SER A 302 -19.81 12.17 -8.77
C SER A 302 -20.51 12.17 -7.42
N ARG A 303 -20.05 11.33 -6.49
CA ARG A 303 -20.65 11.20 -5.16
C ARG A 303 -20.52 12.50 -4.38
N ASP A 304 -21.65 12.99 -3.86
CA ASP A 304 -21.68 14.17 -3.00
C ASP A 304 -20.78 13.95 -1.76
N PRO A 305 -19.81 14.84 -1.48
CA PRO A 305 -18.99 14.79 -0.28
C PRO A 305 -19.80 14.65 1.01
N VAL A 306 -20.99 15.23 1.10
CA VAL A 306 -21.89 15.10 2.27
C VAL A 306 -22.31 13.65 2.47
N LEU A 307 -22.58 12.91 1.39
CA LEU A 307 -22.94 11.49 1.48
C LEU A 307 -21.74 10.60 1.82
N ILE A 308 -20.52 11.03 1.46
CA ILE A 308 -19.30 10.34 1.87
C ILE A 308 -19.10 10.54 3.38
N GLU A 309 -19.23 11.76 3.88
CA GLU A 309 -19.13 12.06 5.32
C GLU A 309 -20.23 11.36 6.13
N ALA A 310 -21.45 11.31 5.61
CA ALA A 310 -22.55 10.59 6.26
C ALA A 310 -22.25 9.09 6.39
N GLU A 311 -21.69 8.44 5.35
CA GLU A 311 -21.26 7.04 5.45
C GLU A 311 -20.13 6.87 6.45
N ILE A 312 -19.13 7.75 6.44
CA ILE A 312 -18.02 7.70 7.41
C ILE A 312 -18.53 7.82 8.84
N ALA A 313 -19.39 8.81 9.12
CA ALA A 313 -19.98 9.02 10.45
C ALA A 313 -20.84 7.82 10.87
N HIS A 314 -21.68 7.32 9.96
CA HIS A 314 -22.51 6.16 10.24
C HIS A 314 -21.66 4.93 10.60
N VAL A 315 -20.69 4.54 9.75
CA VAL A 315 -19.85 3.37 10.01
C VAL A 315 -18.97 3.58 11.25
N ARG A 316 -18.50 4.80 11.52
CA ARG A 316 -17.67 5.10 12.71
C ARG A 316 -18.34 4.69 14.02
N ASP A 317 -19.63 4.98 14.12
CA ASP A 317 -20.42 4.84 15.35
C ASP A 317 -21.21 3.52 15.41
N THR A 318 -21.27 2.77 14.30
CA THR A 318 -21.87 1.44 14.27
C THR A 318 -21.15 0.50 15.24
N VAL A 319 -21.94 -0.16 16.09
CA VAL A 319 -21.48 -1.21 17.00
C VAL A 319 -21.52 -2.54 16.26
N ILE A 320 -20.46 -3.33 16.39
CA ILE A 320 -20.44 -4.71 15.91
C ILE A 320 -21.26 -5.53 16.91
N ASP A 321 -22.53 -5.77 16.61
CA ASP A 321 -23.42 -6.63 17.39
C ASP A 321 -24.04 -7.75 16.55
N GLY A 322 -24.81 -8.64 17.17
CA GLY A 322 -25.46 -9.74 16.47
C GLY A 322 -26.38 -9.28 15.33
N ALA A 323 -27.04 -8.13 15.45
CA ALA A 323 -27.90 -7.59 14.40
C ALA A 323 -27.06 -7.10 13.21
N PHE A 324 -25.97 -6.38 13.46
CA PHE A 324 -25.01 -5.95 12.45
C PHE A 324 -24.40 -7.14 11.69
N ILE A 325 -23.96 -8.17 12.42
CA ILE A 325 -23.34 -9.36 11.83
C ILE A 325 -24.35 -10.10 10.96
N SER A 326 -25.57 -10.30 11.46
CA SER A 326 -26.64 -10.94 10.69
C SER A 326 -26.98 -10.16 9.43
N ASP A 327 -27.11 -8.84 9.52
CA ASP A 327 -27.40 -7.97 8.37
C ASP A 327 -26.26 -7.99 7.34
N PHE A 328 -25.01 -7.89 7.79
CA PHE A 328 -23.85 -7.91 6.90
C PHE A 328 -23.72 -9.24 6.17
N THR A 329 -23.98 -10.35 6.86
CA THR A 329 -23.74 -11.71 6.33
C THR A 329 -24.91 -12.28 5.53
N ALA A 330 -26.12 -11.70 5.63
CA ALA A 330 -27.32 -12.20 4.98
C ALA A 330 -27.22 -12.32 3.45
N GLY A 331 -26.47 -11.41 2.80
CA GLY A 331 -26.31 -11.38 1.35
C GLY A 331 -25.12 -12.20 0.81
N HIS A 332 -24.33 -12.83 1.68
CA HIS A 332 -23.11 -13.54 1.28
C HIS A 332 -23.35 -15.04 1.06
N GLU A 333 -22.52 -15.67 0.23
CA GLU A 333 -22.48 -17.12 0.12
C GLU A 333 -22.20 -17.76 1.49
N PRO A 334 -22.81 -18.93 1.83
CA PRO A 334 -22.71 -19.51 3.17
C PRO A 334 -21.28 -19.67 3.70
N ALA A 335 -20.34 -20.08 2.84
CA ALA A 335 -18.94 -20.23 3.22
C ALA A 335 -18.28 -18.88 3.56
N ILE A 336 -18.61 -17.81 2.84
CA ILE A 336 -18.09 -16.47 3.09
C ILE A 336 -18.74 -15.87 4.34
N ALA A 337 -20.05 -16.08 4.49
CA ALA A 337 -20.83 -15.63 5.65
C ALA A 337 -20.26 -16.20 6.96
N VAL A 338 -19.99 -17.51 7.03
CA VAL A 338 -19.39 -18.15 8.22
C VAL A 338 -18.06 -17.48 8.59
N VAL A 339 -17.17 -17.26 7.62
CA VAL A 339 -15.86 -16.65 7.88
C VAL A 339 -15.99 -15.23 8.43
N PHE A 340 -16.94 -14.44 7.92
CA PHE A 340 -17.19 -13.11 8.47
C PHE A 340 -17.84 -13.15 9.83
N THR A 341 -18.82 -14.03 10.06
CA THR A 341 -19.44 -14.23 11.37
C THR A 341 -18.39 -14.57 12.43
N ASP A 342 -17.51 -15.52 12.14
CA ASP A 342 -16.45 -15.93 13.06
C ASP A 342 -15.44 -14.81 13.34
N ALA A 343 -15.08 -14.03 12.32
CA ALA A 343 -14.15 -12.92 12.46
C ALA A 343 -14.75 -11.77 13.27
N LEU A 344 -16.01 -11.41 13.00
CA LEU A 344 -16.69 -10.27 13.61
C LEU A 344 -17.16 -10.55 15.04
N SER A 345 -17.60 -11.78 15.33
CA SER A 345 -18.12 -12.16 16.66
C SER A 345 -17.07 -12.02 17.78
N LYS A 346 -15.78 -12.03 17.45
CA LYS A 346 -14.67 -11.76 18.38
C LYS A 346 -14.69 -10.35 18.96
N TYR A 347 -15.42 -9.45 18.32
CA TYR A 347 -15.45 -8.03 18.62
C TYR A 347 -16.85 -7.52 18.97
N ASP A 348 -17.73 -8.42 19.42
CA ASP A 348 -19.09 -8.09 19.83
C ASP A 348 -19.13 -6.95 20.86
N GLY A 349 -20.04 -6.00 20.65
CA GLY A 349 -20.22 -4.80 21.45
C GLY A 349 -19.15 -3.71 21.24
N LYS A 350 -18.23 -3.83 20.28
CA LYS A 350 -17.21 -2.81 20.00
C LYS A 350 -17.61 -1.90 18.83
N PRO A 351 -17.46 -0.56 18.96
CA PRO A 351 -17.60 0.36 17.84
C PRO A 351 -16.31 0.39 16.98
N TRP A 352 -16.47 0.62 15.68
CA TRP A 352 -15.37 0.58 14.69
C TRP A 352 -14.19 1.50 15.02
N LEU A 353 -14.47 2.76 15.40
CA LEU A 353 -13.43 3.75 15.71
C LEU A 353 -12.47 3.25 16.80
N ARG A 354 -13.02 2.71 17.90
CA ARG A 354 -12.22 2.25 19.03
C ARG A 354 -11.49 0.96 18.68
N LEU A 355 -12.20 0.03 18.04
CA LEU A 355 -11.65 -1.28 17.70
C LEU A 355 -10.43 -1.18 16.79
N LEU A 356 -10.58 -0.55 15.62
CA LEU A 356 -9.48 -0.48 14.65
C LEU A 356 -8.33 0.42 15.13
N SER A 357 -8.62 1.43 15.96
CA SER A 357 -7.56 2.23 16.61
C SER A 357 -6.74 1.40 17.60
N CYS A 358 -7.38 0.57 18.44
CA CYS A 358 -6.69 -0.35 19.36
C CYS A 358 -5.85 -1.39 18.60
N ILE A 359 -6.42 -1.99 17.55
CA ILE A 359 -5.74 -2.97 16.71
C ILE A 359 -4.51 -2.35 16.03
N ALA A 360 -4.65 -1.19 15.40
CA ALA A 360 -3.56 -0.54 14.67
C ALA A 360 -2.40 -0.10 15.59
N THR A 361 -2.66 0.10 16.88
CA THR A 361 -1.65 0.48 17.88
C THR A 361 -1.13 -0.71 18.70
N GLY A 362 -1.67 -1.91 18.50
CA GLY A 362 -1.28 -3.12 19.25
C GLY A 362 -1.69 -3.12 20.72
N ILE A 363 -2.74 -2.37 21.10
CA ILE A 363 -3.22 -2.22 22.48
C ILE A 363 -4.53 -3.01 22.68
N MET A 364 -4.60 -4.27 22.25
CA MET A 364 -5.75 -5.13 22.54
C MET A 364 -5.55 -5.98 23.77
#